data_AF-A0A6B1HKQ1-F1
#
_entry.id   AF-A0A6B1HKQ1-F1
#
_cell.length_a   1.000
_cell.length_b   1.000
_cell.length_c   1.000
_cell.angle_alpha   90.00
_cell.angle_beta   90.00
_cell.angle_gamma   90.00
#
_symmetry.space_group_name_H-M   'P 1'
#
loop_
_entity.id
_entity.type
_entity.pdbx_description
1 polymer ?
#
loop_
_entity_poly.entity_id
_entity_poly.type
_entity_poly.pdbx_seq_one_letter_code
_entity_poly.pdbx_strand_id
1 'polypeptide(L)' 'MDDFDSRAYRDTMGQYCTGVVIVTGNESGTLVGFAAQSFVSLSLDPPLIAICPAKTSTSWPRIRATGHFC' A
#
# COMPACT_ATOMS: atom_id res chain seq x y z
N MET A 1 28.33 10.98 -8.17
CA MET A 1 27.12 10.19 -7.96
C MET A 1 26.12 11.16 -7.41
N ASP A 2 25.11 11.54 -8.20
CA ASP A 2 24.12 12.53 -7.80
C ASP A 2 23.54 12.17 -6.42
N ASP A 3 23.51 13.17 -5.54
CA ASP A 3 22.86 13.07 -4.24
C ASP A 3 21.34 13.00 -4.48
N PHE A 4 20.72 11.90 -4.08
CA PHE A 4 19.29 11.69 -4.29
C PHE A 4 18.49 12.50 -3.27
N ASP A 5 17.93 13.64 -3.70
CA ASP A 5 17.04 14.43 -2.86
C ASP A 5 15.66 13.74 -2.71
N SER A 6 15.50 13.08 -1.57
CA SER A 6 14.25 12.39 -1.21
C SER A 6 13.04 13.33 -1.08
N ARG A 7 13.24 14.62 -0.77
CA ARG A 7 12.14 15.59 -0.69
C ARG A 7 11.68 15.97 -2.09
N ALA A 8 12.61 16.34 -2.97
CA ALA A 8 12.31 16.64 -4.37
C ALA A 8 11.59 15.47 -5.07
N TYR A 9 12.02 14.22 -4.79
CA TYR A 9 11.33 13.04 -5.30
C TYR A 9 9.88 12.92 -4.81
N ARG A 10 9.64 13.11 -3.50
CA ARG A 10 8.27 13.06 -2.94
C ARG A 10 7.38 14.16 -3.52
N ASP A 11 7.90 15.37 -3.64
CA ASP A 11 7.14 16.52 -4.17
C ASP A 11 6.77 16.30 -5.64
N THR A 12 7.69 15.72 -6.43
CA THR A 12 7.46 15.34 -7.82
C THR A 12 6.41 14.23 -7.95
N MET A 13 6.54 13.15 -7.17
CA MET A 13 5.58 12.04 -7.19
C MET A 13 4.19 12.47 -6.70
N GLY A 14 4.11 13.44 -5.79
CA GLY A 14 2.85 13.99 -5.29
C GLY A 14 2.02 14.75 -6.33
N GLN A 15 2.59 15.08 -7.50
CA GLN A 15 1.84 15.66 -8.61
C GLN A 15 0.91 14.65 -9.30
N TYR A 16 1.15 13.34 -9.13
CA TYR A 16 0.26 12.30 -9.65
C TYR A 16 -0.91 12.07 -8.68
N CYS A 17 -2.07 12.61 -9.03
CA CYS A 17 -3.28 12.49 -8.22
C CYS A 17 -3.76 11.03 -8.12
N THR A 18 -4.15 10.62 -6.92
CA THR A 18 -4.64 9.27 -6.61
C THR A 18 -5.86 9.35 -5.70
N GLY A 19 -6.64 8.25 -5.68
CA GLY A 19 -7.57 8.02 -4.58
C GLY A 19 -6.84 7.56 -3.31
N VAL A 20 -7.57 7.48 -2.21
CA VAL A 20 -7.08 6.89 -0.96
C VAL A 20 -7.93 5.68 -0.62
N VAL A 21 -7.28 4.56 -0.31
CA VAL A 21 -7.92 3.34 0.20
C VAL A 21 -7.46 3.06 1.61
N ILE A 22 -8.28 2.33 2.37
CA ILE A 22 -7.84 1.69 3.61
C ILE A 22 -7.71 0.20 3.32
N VAL A 23 -6.49 -0.32 3.40
CA VAL A 23 -6.24 -1.76 3.33
C VAL A 23 -6.47 -2.32 4.72
N THR A 24 -7.27 -3.38 4.82
CA THR A 24 -7.75 -3.97 6.07
C THR A 24 -7.46 -5.47 6.14
N GLY A 25 -7.35 -5.99 7.35
CA GLY A 25 -7.30 -7.42 7.63
C GLY A 25 -7.82 -7.73 9.02
N ASN A 26 -8.08 -9.02 9.25
CA ASN A 26 -8.56 -9.55 10.53
C ASN A 26 -7.52 -10.54 11.07
N GLU A 27 -6.80 -10.14 12.11
CA GLU A 27 -5.86 -10.99 12.84
C GLU A 27 -6.59 -11.60 14.04
N SER A 28 -7.18 -12.77 13.86
CA SER A 28 -7.83 -13.55 14.93
C SER A 28 -8.86 -12.75 15.75
N GLY A 29 -9.73 -11.99 15.07
CA GLY A 29 -10.74 -11.12 15.67
C GLY A 29 -10.29 -9.67 15.88
N THR A 30 -9.00 -9.37 15.72
CA THR A 30 -8.48 -8.00 15.79
C THR A 30 -8.48 -7.36 14.41
N LEU A 31 -9.20 -6.24 14.25
CA LEU A 31 -9.17 -5.47 13.02
C LEU A 31 -7.88 -4.64 12.92
N VAL A 32 -7.19 -4.75 11.79
CA VAL A 32 -5.95 -4.04 11.49
C VAL A 32 -6.08 -3.37 10.13
N GLY A 33 -5.54 -2.18 9.96
CA GLY A 33 -5.53 -1.51 8.66
C GLY A 33 -4.47 -0.45 8.52
N PHE A 34 -4.30 0.05 7.29
CA PHE A 34 -3.48 1.22 6.98
C PHE A 34 -4.02 1.95 5.75
N ALA A 35 -3.82 3.26 5.70
CA ALA A 35 -4.12 4.06 4.52
C ALA A 35 -3.06 3.87 3.44
N ALA A 36 -3.49 3.74 2.19
CA ALA A 36 -2.62 3.62 1.03
C ALA A 36 -3.13 4.45 -0.14
N GLN A 37 -2.20 5.04 -0.88
CA GLN A 37 -2.45 5.69 -2.17
C GLN A 37 -1.82 4.92 -3.35
N SER A 38 -1.11 3.82 -3.06
CA SER A 38 -0.41 2.99 -4.04
C SER A 38 -1.28 1.87 -4.64
N PHE A 39 -2.61 2.00 -4.54
CA PHE A 39 -3.55 1.04 -5.11
C PHE A 39 -3.54 1.13 -6.63
N VAL A 40 -3.50 -0.02 -7.31
CA VAL A 40 -3.59 -0.11 -8.77
C VAL A 40 -4.37 -1.35 -9.20
N SER A 41 -5.24 -1.18 -10.20
CA SER A 41 -5.84 -2.31 -10.92
C SER A 41 -4.79 -2.95 -11.82
N LEU A 42 -4.53 -4.24 -11.65
CA LEU A 42 -3.40 -4.92 -12.29
C LEU A 42 -3.83 -5.78 -13.48
N SER A 43 -4.91 -6.53 -13.34
CA SER A 43 -5.38 -7.46 -14.38
C SER A 43 -6.89 -7.66 -14.26
N LEU A 44 -7.54 -7.90 -15.41
CA LEU A 44 -8.95 -8.29 -15.47
C LEU A 44 -9.11 -9.82 -15.47
N ASP A 45 -8.22 -10.54 -16.16
CA ASP A 45 -8.24 -12.00 -16.25
C ASP A 45 -6.81 -12.59 -16.09
N PRO A 46 -6.48 -13.16 -14.91
CA PRO A 46 -7.31 -13.23 -13.71
C PRO A 46 -7.51 -11.83 -13.09
N PRO A 47 -8.58 -11.61 -12.29
CA PRO A 47 -8.83 -10.32 -11.66
C PRO A 47 -7.82 -10.06 -10.53
N LEU A 48 -6.93 -9.08 -10.73
CA LEU A 48 -5.85 -8.77 -9.79
C LEU A 48 -5.76 -7.26 -9.53
N ILE A 49 -5.33 -6.93 -8.31
CA ILE A 49 -4.92 -5.58 -7.90
C ILE A 49 -3.52 -5.67 -7.28
N ALA A 50 -2.87 -4.52 -7.12
CA ALA A 50 -1.63 -4.41 -6.34
C ALA A 50 -1.66 -3.22 -5.38
N ILE A 51 -0.92 -3.37 -4.29
CA ILE A 51 -0.64 -2.35 -3.27
C ILE A 51 0.84 -2.42 -2.89
N CYS A 52 1.43 -1.27 -2.51
CA CYS A 52 2.84 -1.18 -2.14
C CYS A 52 2.99 -0.70 -0.68
N PRO A 53 2.93 -1.61 0.31
CA PRO A 53 3.16 -1.26 1.71
C PRO A 53 4.64 -0.96 1.98
N ALA A 54 4.91 0.00 2.87
CA ALA A 54 6.26 0.27 3.33
C ALA A 54 6.82 -0.95 4.07
N LYS A 55 8.12 -1.24 3.91
CA LYS A 55 8.82 -2.28 4.70
C LYS A 55 8.78 -2.00 6.21
N THR A 56 8.61 -0.73 6.60
CA THR A 56 8.46 -0.26 7.97
C THR A 56 7.03 -0.33 8.50
N SER A 57 6.06 -0.79 7.70
CA SER A 57 4.66 -0.90 8.12
C SER A 57 4.52 -1.90 9.27
N THR A 58 3.81 -1.49 10.33
CA THR A 58 3.44 -2.36 11.45
C THR A 58 2.14 -3.13 11.19
N SER A 59 1.27 -2.62 10.32
CA SER A 59 0.00 -3.26 9.94
C SER A 59 0.21 -4.37 8.90
N TRP A 60 1.09 -4.17 7.90
CA TRP A 60 1.24 -5.10 6.78
C TRP A 60 1.68 -6.52 7.18
N PRO A 61 2.68 -6.73 8.06
CA PRO A 61 3.07 -8.08 8.47
C PRO A 61 1.92 -8.86 9.12
N ARG A 62 1.08 -8.18 9.90
CA ARG A 62 -0.10 -8.75 10.57
C ARG A 62 -1.17 -9.17 9.56
N ILE A 63 -1.48 -8.28 8.60
CA ILE A 63 -2.43 -8.56 7.50
C ILE A 63 -1.89 -9.68 6.61
N ARG A 64 -0.63 -9.63 6.19
CA ARG A 64 -0.02 -10.63 5.30
C ARG A 64 -0.07 -12.04 5.90
N ALA A 65 0.09 -12.18 7.22
CA ALA A 65 0.08 -13.47 7.90
C ALA A 65 -1.28 -14.19 7.83
N THR A 66 -2.39 -13.48 7.56
CA THR A 66 -3.74 -14.07 7.45
C THR A 66 -4.01 -14.66 6.05
N GLY A 67 -3.18 -14.33 5.06
CA GLY A 67 -3.38 -14.71 3.65
C GLY A 67 -4.50 -13.95 2.92
N HIS A 68 -5.22 -13.05 3.59
CA HIS A 68 -6.38 -12.35 3.02
C HIS A 68 -6.41 -10.89 3.48
N PHE A 69 -6.87 -10.00 2.60
CA PHE A 69 -7.08 -8.59 2.93
C PHE A 69 -8.27 -8.04 2.12
N CYS A 70 -8.80 -6.91 2.57
CA CYS A 70 -9.83 -6.12 1.89
C CYS A 70 -9.29 -4.70 1.72
#